data_AF-A0A7L9MES7-F1
#
_entry.id   AF-A0A7L9MES7-F1
#
_cell.length_a   1.000
_cell.length_b   1.000
_cell.length_c   1.000
_cell.angle_alpha   90.00
_cell.angle_beta   90.00
_cell.angle_gamma   90.00
#
_symmetry.space_group_name_H-M   'P 1'
#
loop_
_entity.id
_entity.type
_entity.pdbx_description
1 polymer ?
#
loop_
_entity_poly.entity_id
_entity_poly.type
_entity_poly.pdbx_seq_one_letter_code
_entity_poly.pdbx_strand_id
1 'polypeptide(L)'
;MSSHSTGQRAAILADLAIAPFSKTLLGEGIVALGPEHGLPPLGRYQLGMVIKQEAGPHIQVVADHLRNVFETYRRTGRFETFRSC
;
A
#
# COMPACT_ATOMS: atom_id res chain seq x y z
N MET A 1 -0.64 4.69 7.54
CA MET A 1 -1.72 5.45 6.87
C MET A 1 -1.62 6.90 7.30
N SER A 2 -1.69 7.84 6.37
CA SER A 2 -1.84 9.26 6.73
C SER A 2 -3.28 9.54 7.15
N SER A 3 -3.52 10.65 7.85
CA SER A 3 -4.87 11.12 8.20
C SER A 3 -5.81 11.20 6.98
N HIS A 4 -5.27 11.61 5.82
CA HIS A 4 -6.01 11.68 4.56
C HIS A 4 -6.47 10.31 4.06
N SER A 5 -5.61 9.28 4.12
CA SER A 5 -5.98 7.92 3.71
C SER A 5 -7.03 7.28 4.63
N THR A 6 -7.03 7.63 5.92
CA THR A 6 -8.03 7.15 6.88
C THR A 6 -9.41 7.74 6.60
N GLY A 7 -9.49 9.04 6.32
CA GLY A 7 -10.76 9.70 5.97
C GLY A 7 -11.38 9.16 4.67
N GLN A 8 -10.55 8.97 3.63
CA GLN A 8 -11.00 8.34 2.38
C GLN A 8 -11.54 6.93 2.63
N ARG A 9 -10.82 6.13 3.42
CA ARG A 9 -11.26 4.76 3.75
C ARG A 9 -12.59 4.76 4.50
N ALA A 10 -12.78 5.67 5.45
CA ALA A 10 -14.02 5.76 6.22
C ALA A 10 -15.22 6.11 5.33
N ALA A 11 -15.07 7.05 4.39
CA ALA A 11 -16.13 7.42 3.45
C ALA A 11 -16.52 6.25 2.53
N ILE A 12 -15.53 5.47 2.06
CA ILE A 12 -15.78 4.27 1.25
C ILE A 12 -16.53 3.21 2.06
N LEU A 13 -16.09 2.93 3.29
CA LEU A 13 -16.72 1.92 4.14
C LEU A 13 -18.13 2.30 4.58
N ALA A 14 -18.43 3.60 4.67
CA ALA A 14 -19.76 4.13 4.96
C ALA A 14 -20.66 4.21 3.71
N ASP A 15 -20.19 3.71 2.56
CA ASP A 15 -20.88 3.77 1.27
C ASP A 15 -21.22 5.22 0.81
N LEU A 16 -20.40 6.18 1.23
CA LEU A 16 -20.58 7.60 0.92
C LEU A 16 -19.77 8.04 -0.31
N ALA A 17 -18.79 7.25 -0.74
CA ALA A 17 -17.90 7.64 -1.83
C ALA A 17 -17.23 6.45 -2.53
N ILE A 18 -16.91 6.65 -3.81
CA ILE A 18 -15.88 5.90 -4.54
C ILE A 18 -14.63 6.78 -4.66
N ALA A 19 -13.43 6.18 -4.63
CA ALA A 19 -12.18 6.94 -4.74
C ALA A 19 -11.05 6.14 -5.40
N PRO A 20 -10.09 6.82 -6.07
CA PRO A 20 -8.80 6.21 -6.40
C PRO A 20 -8.10 5.77 -5.12
N PHE A 21 -7.84 4.47 -4.97
CA PHE A 21 -7.30 3.91 -3.74
C PHE A 21 -6.17 2.92 -4.03
N SER A 22 -5.16 2.87 -3.15
CA SER A 22 -4.04 1.96 -3.37
C SER A 22 -4.45 0.51 -3.14
N LYS A 23 -3.99 -0.39 -4.03
CA LYS A 23 -4.18 -1.84 -3.90
C LYS A 23 -3.66 -2.38 -2.56
N THR A 24 -2.60 -1.81 -2.00
CA THR A 24 -2.03 -2.26 -0.72
C THR A 24 -2.91 -1.91 0.49
N LEU A 25 -3.90 -1.03 0.31
CA LEU A 25 -4.82 -0.59 1.35
C LEU A 25 -6.21 -1.22 1.20
N LEU A 26 -6.42 -2.03 0.15
CA LEU A 26 -7.63 -2.82 0.03
C LEU A 26 -7.64 -3.86 1.16
N GLY A 27 -8.76 -3.92 1.87
CA GLY A 27 -8.98 -4.84 2.97
C GLY A 27 -10.46 -5.22 3.02
N GLU A 28 -10.88 -5.85 4.11
CA GLU A 28 -12.25 -6.31 4.27
C GLU A 28 -13.26 -5.15 4.14
N GLY A 29 -14.37 -5.40 3.44
CA GLY A 29 -15.46 -4.45 3.24
C GLY A 29 -15.26 -3.44 2.10
N ILE A 30 -14.18 -3.52 1.32
CA ILE A 30 -13.95 -2.63 0.16
C ILE A 30 -13.91 -3.45 -1.12
N VAL A 31 -14.73 -3.05 -2.10
CA VAL A 31 -14.77 -3.68 -3.43
C VAL A 31 -13.95 -2.84 -4.41
N ALA A 32 -13.09 -3.50 -5.19
CA ALA A 32 -12.35 -2.85 -6.25
C ALA A 32 -13.26 -2.61 -7.46
N LEU A 33 -13.33 -1.36 -7.92
CA LEU A 33 -14.02 -0.97 -9.15
C LEU A 33 -12.99 -0.61 -10.24
N GLY A 34 -13.41 -0.71 -11.50
CA GLY A 34 -12.53 -0.60 -12.67
C GLY A 34 -13.28 -0.22 -13.96
N PRO A 35 -12.62 -0.29 -15.13
CA PRO A 35 -13.22 0.02 -16.44
C PRO A 35 -14.50 -0.72 -16.76
N GLU A 36 -14.63 -1.97 -16.30
CA GLU A 36 -15.84 -2.78 -16.41
C GLU A 36 -17.05 -2.17 -15.67
N HIS A 37 -16.80 -1.25 -14.74
CA HIS A 37 -17.80 -0.47 -14.01
C HIS A 37 -17.96 0.96 -14.54
N GLY A 38 -17.38 1.30 -15.69
CA GLY A 38 -17.43 2.64 -16.30
C GLY A 38 -16.45 3.66 -15.69
N LEU A 39 -15.50 3.22 -14.86
CA LEU A 39 -14.49 4.08 -14.26
C LEU A 39 -13.17 4.10 -15.06
N PRO A 40 -12.42 5.21 -15.08
CA PRO A 40 -11.13 5.24 -15.76
C PRO A 40 -10.13 4.26 -15.14
N PRO A 41 -9.17 3.73 -15.93
CA PRO A 41 -8.12 2.88 -15.38
C PRO A 41 -7.26 3.67 -14.38
N LEU A 42 -6.89 3.04 -13.27
CA LEU A 42 -5.98 3.63 -12.31
C LEU A 42 -4.54 3.62 -12.85
N GLY A 43 -3.81 4.70 -12.58
CA GLY A 43 -2.40 4.82 -12.90
C GLY A 43 -1.49 3.98 -12.00
N ARG A 44 -0.18 4.10 -12.24
CA ARG A 44 0.86 3.51 -11.38
C ARG A 44 1.54 4.61 -10.57
N TYR A 45 1.93 4.28 -9.34
CA TYR A 45 2.76 5.13 -8.51
C TYR A 45 4.01 4.39 -8.09
N GLN A 46 5.06 5.14 -7.74
CA GLN A 46 6.31 4.60 -7.23
C GLN A 46 6.43 4.92 -5.74
N LEU A 47 6.88 3.95 -4.96
CA LEU A 47 7.20 4.14 -3.55
C LEU A 47 8.73 4.24 -3.42
N GLY A 48 9.20 5.39 -2.96
CA GLY A 48 10.63 5.63 -2.69
C GLY A 48 10.91 5.61 -1.20
N MET A 49 12.08 5.08 -0.82
CA MET A 49 12.59 5.15 0.54
C MET A 49 13.80 6.09 0.57
N VAL A 50 13.76 7.07 1.47
CA VAL A 50 14.84 8.03 1.68
C VAL A 50 15.57 7.66 2.96
N ILE A 51 16.90 7.59 2.90
CA ILE A 51 17.76 7.23 4.02
C ILE A 51 18.87 8.28 4.08
N LYS A 52 19.27 8.66 5.30
CA LYS A 52 20.43 9.54 5.50
C LYS A 52 21.69 8.85 4.94
N GLN A 53 22.53 9.60 4.23
CA GLN A 53 23.73 9.08 3.55
C GLN A 53 24.69 8.32 4.47
N GLU A 54 24.73 8.70 5.75
CA GLU A 54 25.58 8.09 6.80
C GLU A 54 24.72 7.41 7.89
N ALA A 55 23.61 6.80 7.49
CA ALA A 55 22.76 6.08 8.44
C ALA A 55 23.51 4.90 9.07
N GLY A 56 23.39 4.78 10.40
CA GLY A 56 24.07 3.74 11.18
C GLY A 56 23.60 2.32 10.84
N PRO A 57 24.33 1.28 11.29
CA PRO A 57 24.11 -0.11 10.86
C PRO A 57 22.69 -0.62 11.11
N HIS A 58 22.07 -0.25 12.23
CA HIS A 58 20.70 -0.63 12.57
C HIS A 58 19.66 -0.05 11.59
N ILE A 59 19.86 1.19 11.12
CA ILE A 59 18.98 1.80 10.10
C ILE A 59 19.14 1.09 8.76
N GLN A 60 20.38 0.75 8.37
CA GLN A 60 20.65 0.04 7.12
C GLN A 60 19.98 -1.34 7.10
N VAL A 61 20.07 -2.09 8.19
CA VAL A 61 19.42 -3.41 8.32
C VAL A 61 17.90 -3.30 8.15
N VAL A 62 17.26 -2.31 8.79
CA VAL A 62 15.81 -2.09 8.64
C VAL A 62 15.48 -1.69 7.19
N ALA A 63 16.28 -0.82 6.59
CA ALA A 63 16.07 -0.41 5.20
C ALA A 63 16.18 -1.59 4.23
N ASP A 64 17.18 -2.45 4.39
CA ASP A 64 17.35 -3.65 3.56
C ASP A 64 16.20 -4.63 3.75
N HIS A 65 15.75 -4.81 4.99
CA HIS A 65 14.56 -5.63 5.27
C HIS A 65 13.32 -5.08 4.55
N LEU A 66 13.06 -3.77 4.64
CA LEU A 66 11.94 -3.13 3.95
C LEU A 66 12.05 -3.26 2.42
N ARG A 67 13.24 -3.08 1.84
CA ARG A 67 13.45 -3.31 0.40
C ARG A 67 13.10 -4.74 0.00
N ASN A 68 13.53 -5.73 0.79
CA ASN A 68 13.22 -7.13 0.52
C ASN A 68 11.72 -7.42 0.59
N VAL A 69 11.02 -6.89 1.60
CA VAL A 69 9.55 -7.03 1.71
C VAL A 69 8.84 -6.46 0.48
N PHE A 70 9.21 -5.26 0.04
CA PHE A 70 8.59 -4.63 -1.14
C PHE A 70 9.01 -5.27 -2.47
N GLU A 71 10.21 -5.86 -2.56
CA GLU A 71 10.64 -6.65 -3.72
C GLU A 71 9.83 -7.95 -3.83
N THR A 72 9.56 -8.63 -2.70
CA THR A 72 8.66 -9.79 -2.67
C THR A 72 7.24 -9.40 -3.08
N TYR A 73 6.71 -8.28 -2.57
CA TYR A 73 5.41 -7.76 -3.01
C TYR A 73 5.40 -7.43 -4.51
N ARG A 74 6.47 -6.82 -5.04
CA ARG A 74 6.59 -6.50 -6.48
C ARG A 74 6.52 -7.75 -7.36
N ARG A 75 7.07 -8.88 -6.91
CA ARG A 75 7.06 -10.16 -7.64
C ARG A 75 5.75 -10.93 -7.50
N THR A 76 5.16 -10.94 -6.31
CA THR A 76 4.05 -11.84 -5.96
C THR A 76 2.68 -11.15 -5.90
N GLY A 77 2.66 -9.83 -5.81
CA GLY A 77 1.45 -9.04 -5.56
C GLY A 77 0.87 -9.20 -4.15
N ARG A 78 1.60 -9.85 -3.22
CA ARG A 78 1.17 -10.08 -1.84
C ARG A 78 2.28 -9.77 -0.85
N PHE A 79 1.92 -9.26 0.31
CA PHE A 79 2.84 -9.20 1.44
C PHE A 79 2.85 -10.57 2.13
N GLU A 80 4.03 -11.02 2.55
CA GLU A 80 4.13 -12.22 3.39
C GLU A 80 3.44 -11.94 4.72
N THR A 81 2.45 -12.76 5.05
CA THR A 81 1.78 -12.69 6.35
C THR A 81 2.67 -13.40 7.35
N PHE A 82 3.24 -12.66 8.31
CA PHE A 82 3.89 -13.30 9.44
C PHE A 82 2.85 -14.13 10.17
N ARG A 83 2.95 -15.46 10.06
CA ARG A 83 2.29 -16.35 11.03
C ARG A 83 2.99 -16.07 12.36
N SER A 84 2.27 -15.48 13.31
CA SER A 84 2.72 -15.50 14.70
C SER A 84 2.84 -16.97 15.10
N CYS A 85 4.02 -17.35 15.59
CA CYS A 85 4.20 -18.60 16.31
C CYS A 85 3.33 -18.62 17.58
#